data_AF-A0A964NNJ7-F1
#
_entry.id   AF-A0A964NNJ7-F1
#
_cell.length_a   1.000
_cell.length_b   1.000
_cell.length_c   1.000
_cell.angle_alpha   90.00
_cell.angle_beta   90.00
_cell.angle_gamma   90.00
#
_symmetry.space_group_name_H-M   'P 1'
#
loop_
_entity.id
_entity.type
_entity.pdbx_description
1 polymer ?
#
loop_
_entity_poly.entity_id
_entity_poly.type
_entity_poly.pdbx_seq_one_letter_code
_entity_poly.pdbx_strand_id
1 'polypeptide(L)'
;PTLRAGRIFMPLSVGQLLEHGDLVALAKQSGGRILVPTGALLGLDAVRAAAEGTIHKVTMTTRKPPAGLEGAPYLIANKIDLKGLTAPLRVFAGTAREGARGFPANVNVAAALSLAGIGPDLTRLEIWADPGIERNMHRIEVEADCARFTLEIAGVPSTENPRTGKITALSTIAALRGLVSPLRVGT
;
A
#
# COMPACT_ATOMS: atom_id res chain seq x y z
N PRO A 1 8.90 -14.60 15.97
CA PRO A 1 9.52 -14.35 17.30
C PRO A 1 8.90 -13.15 18.01
N THR A 2 8.88 -11.96 17.37
CA THR A 2 8.35 -10.71 17.93
C THR A 2 6.93 -10.82 18.47
N LEU A 3 5.99 -11.34 17.66
CA LEU A 3 4.60 -11.50 18.08
C LEU A 3 4.46 -12.48 19.24
N ARG A 4 5.14 -13.64 19.19
CA ARG A 4 5.14 -14.64 20.29
C ARG A 4 5.61 -14.05 21.63
N ALA A 5 6.47 -13.03 21.59
CA ALA A 5 6.95 -12.33 22.78
C ALA A 5 6.02 -11.19 23.25
N GLY A 6 4.81 -11.07 22.71
CA GLY A 6 3.85 -10.02 23.07
C GLY A 6 4.27 -8.61 22.64
N ARG A 7 5.19 -8.47 21.67
CA ARG A 7 5.74 -7.18 21.25
C ARG A 7 5.03 -6.62 20.02
N ILE A 8 5.26 -5.34 19.75
CA ILE A 8 4.82 -4.68 18.52
C ILE A 8 5.75 -5.13 17.38
N PHE A 9 5.16 -5.63 16.30
CA PHE A 9 5.83 -5.90 15.03
C PHE A 9 5.36 -4.86 14.00
N MET A 10 6.31 -4.09 13.45
CA MET A 10 6.03 -3.06 12.45
C MET A 10 6.67 -3.43 11.10
N PRO A 11 5.95 -4.16 10.22
CA PRO A 11 6.48 -4.53 8.91
C PRO A 11 6.37 -3.37 7.92
N LEU A 12 7.41 -3.18 7.09
CA LEU A 12 7.39 -2.24 5.97
C LEU A 12 7.06 -2.93 4.63
N SER A 13 7.27 -4.23 4.54
CA SER A 13 6.85 -5.07 3.42
C SER A 13 5.45 -5.64 3.66
N VAL A 14 4.47 -4.75 3.74
CA VAL A 14 3.07 -5.04 4.10
C VAL A 14 2.41 -6.01 3.12
N GLY A 15 2.84 -6.05 1.85
CA GLY A 15 2.29 -6.96 0.84
C GLY A 15 2.34 -8.43 1.26
N GLN A 16 3.37 -8.84 2.01
CA GLN A 16 3.50 -10.22 2.49
C GLN A 16 2.47 -10.56 3.57
N LEU A 17 1.98 -9.59 4.35
CA LEU A 17 0.96 -9.85 5.36
C LEU A 17 -0.34 -10.38 4.76
N LEU A 18 -0.62 -10.06 3.49
CA LEU A 18 -1.84 -10.53 2.82
C LEU A 18 -1.87 -12.06 2.70
N GLU A 19 -0.72 -12.71 2.54
CA GLU A 19 -0.61 -14.18 2.48
C GLU A 19 -0.37 -14.82 3.87
N HIS A 20 -0.15 -14.00 4.90
CA HIS A 20 0.19 -14.44 6.26
C HIS A 20 -0.84 -13.96 7.29
N GLY A 21 -2.12 -14.23 7.01
CA GLY A 21 -3.23 -13.90 7.93
C GLY A 21 -3.12 -14.60 9.29
N ASP A 22 -2.40 -15.72 9.35
CA ASP A 22 -2.06 -16.44 10.58
C ASP A 22 -1.29 -15.56 11.58
N LEU A 23 -0.54 -14.56 11.13
CA LEU A 23 0.18 -13.63 12.00
C LEU A 23 -0.77 -12.74 12.80
N VAL A 24 -1.94 -12.39 12.25
CA VAL A 24 -2.95 -11.61 12.98
C VAL A 24 -3.56 -12.47 14.10
N ALA A 25 -3.86 -13.73 13.80
CA ALA A 25 -4.34 -14.68 14.81
C ALA A 25 -3.29 -14.91 15.91
N LEU A 26 -2.01 -15.06 15.53
CA LEU A 26 -0.90 -15.20 16.45
C LEU A 26 -0.75 -13.97 17.36
N ALA A 27 -0.83 -12.76 16.80
CA ALA A 27 -0.76 -11.51 17.56
C ALA A 27 -1.87 -11.46 18.63
N LYS A 28 -3.10 -11.84 18.25
CA LYS A 28 -4.24 -11.92 19.18
C LYS A 28 -3.99 -12.92 20.31
N GLN A 29 -3.43 -14.09 20.01
CA GLN A 29 -3.17 -15.13 21.01
C GLN A 29 -2.05 -14.77 21.99
N SER A 30 -1.01 -14.08 21.52
CA SER A 30 0.18 -13.79 22.32
C SER A 30 0.18 -12.40 23.00
N GLY A 31 -0.86 -11.60 22.79
CA GLY A 31 -0.89 -10.17 23.18
C GLY A 31 0.06 -9.29 22.34
N GLY A 32 0.60 -9.82 21.24
CA GLY A 32 1.38 -9.07 20.28
C GLY A 32 0.52 -8.10 19.48
N ARG A 33 1.15 -7.15 18.80
CA ARG A 33 0.44 -6.21 17.91
C ARG A 33 1.18 -6.07 16.59
N ILE A 34 0.44 -6.03 15.49
CA ILE A 34 0.99 -5.66 14.18
C ILE A 34 0.63 -4.20 13.93
N LEU A 35 1.64 -3.37 13.70
CA LEU A 35 1.45 -1.96 13.37
C LEU A 35 1.93 -1.73 11.94
N VAL A 36 1.00 -1.47 11.04
CA VAL A 36 1.32 -1.10 9.66
C VAL A 36 1.43 0.42 9.59
N PRO A 37 2.61 1.00 9.30
CA PRO A 37 2.72 2.43 9.12
C PRO A 37 2.06 2.86 7.81
N THR A 38 1.68 4.14 7.71
CA THR A 38 1.05 4.71 6.51
C THR A 38 1.89 4.53 5.24
N GLY A 39 3.22 4.53 5.37
CA GLY A 39 4.13 4.29 4.25
C GLY A 39 4.13 5.43 3.24
N ALA A 40 4.10 5.07 1.96
CA ALA A 40 4.07 6.03 0.84
C ALA A 40 2.65 6.55 0.50
N LEU A 41 1.72 6.43 1.44
CA LEU A 41 0.33 6.84 1.28
C LEU A 41 0.00 8.08 2.12
N LEU A 42 -1.19 8.64 1.88
CA LEU A 42 -1.84 9.64 2.73
C LEU A 42 -3.30 9.25 2.97
N GLY A 43 -3.95 9.84 3.97
CA GLY A 43 -5.38 9.65 4.23
C GLY A 43 -5.78 8.27 4.74
N LEU A 44 -4.84 7.46 5.24
CA LEU A 44 -5.15 6.15 5.81
C LEU A 44 -6.03 6.24 7.07
N ASP A 45 -5.93 7.36 7.79
CA ASP A 45 -6.84 7.74 8.87
C ASP A 45 -8.30 7.90 8.39
N ALA A 46 -8.52 8.61 7.27
CA ALA A 46 -9.85 8.76 6.67
C ALA A 46 -10.41 7.41 6.19
N VAL A 47 -9.57 6.55 5.61
CA VAL A 47 -9.97 5.19 5.21
C VAL A 47 -10.36 4.34 6.42
N ARG A 48 -9.56 4.37 7.50
CA ARG A 48 -9.88 3.65 8.74
C ARG A 48 -11.17 4.16 9.37
N ALA A 49 -11.39 5.46 9.39
CA ALA A 49 -12.64 6.04 9.88
C ALA A 49 -13.85 5.60 9.06
N ALA A 50 -13.72 5.54 7.72
CA ALA A 50 -14.77 5.02 6.85
C ALA A 50 -15.04 3.51 7.07
N ALA A 51 -14.01 2.74 7.46
CA ALA A 51 -14.13 1.31 7.73
C ALA A 51 -14.85 0.96 9.05
N GLU A 52 -15.08 1.94 9.93
CA GLU A 52 -15.97 1.79 11.09
C GLU A 52 -17.46 1.75 10.68
N GLY A 53 -17.77 2.24 9.47
CA GLY A 53 -19.06 2.10 8.80
C GLY A 53 -19.01 1.12 7.64
N THR A 54 -19.80 1.38 6.59
CA THR A 54 -19.80 0.56 5.38
C THR A 54 -19.06 1.28 4.26
N ILE A 55 -17.91 0.73 3.87
CA ILE A 55 -17.28 1.09 2.60
C ILE A 55 -17.95 0.27 1.48
N HIS A 56 -18.39 0.93 0.42
CA HIS A 56 -18.99 0.29 -0.76
C HIS A 56 -17.94 -0.02 -1.83
N LYS A 57 -16.93 0.85 -1.98
CA LYS A 57 -15.91 0.71 -3.02
C LYS A 57 -14.61 1.38 -2.62
N VAL A 58 -13.50 0.69 -2.91
CA VAL A 58 -12.15 1.25 -2.88
C VAL A 58 -11.46 0.91 -4.18
N THR A 59 -10.99 1.93 -4.90
CA THR A 59 -10.15 1.77 -6.08
C THR A 59 -8.85 2.51 -5.87
N MET A 60 -7.74 1.84 -6.13
CA MET A 60 -6.41 2.41 -6.14
C MET A 60 -5.82 2.31 -7.55
N THR A 61 -5.40 3.44 -8.09
CA THR A 61 -4.66 3.51 -9.35
C THR A 61 -3.23 3.95 -9.03
N THR A 62 -2.26 3.11 -9.38
CA THR A 62 -0.85 3.49 -9.33
C THR A 62 -0.31 3.69 -10.73
N ARG A 63 0.36 4.83 -10.95
CA ARG A 63 1.16 5.07 -12.15
C ARG A 63 2.63 5.08 -11.78
N LYS A 64 3.46 4.42 -12.57
CA LYS A 64 4.91 4.38 -12.38
C LYS A 64 5.64 4.61 -13.70
N PRO A 65 6.85 5.20 -13.67
CA PRO A 65 7.75 5.12 -14.82
C PRO A 65 7.96 3.65 -15.22
N PRO A 66 8.06 3.31 -16.52
CA PRO A 66 8.22 1.93 -16.98
C PRO A 66 9.35 1.16 -16.27
N ALA A 67 10.50 1.80 -16.07
CA ALA A 67 11.66 1.24 -15.37
C ALA A 67 11.38 0.84 -13.90
N GLY A 68 10.35 1.42 -13.29
CA GLY A 68 9.91 1.08 -11.92
C GLY A 68 9.14 -0.24 -11.83
N LEU A 69 8.71 -0.80 -12.96
CA LEU A 69 7.92 -2.03 -13.04
C LEU A 69 8.70 -3.22 -13.64
N GLU A 70 9.89 -2.96 -14.22
CA GLU A 70 10.75 -3.98 -14.80
C GLU A 70 11.03 -5.14 -13.82
N GLY A 71 10.98 -6.37 -14.35
CA GLY A 71 11.22 -7.59 -13.59
C GLY A 71 10.06 -8.04 -12.68
N ALA A 72 8.91 -7.35 -12.70
CA ALA A 72 7.75 -7.81 -11.94
C ALA A 72 7.26 -9.20 -12.43
N PRO A 73 7.01 -10.17 -11.54
CA PRO A 73 6.57 -11.52 -11.90
C PRO A 73 5.37 -11.55 -12.85
N TYR A 74 4.40 -10.66 -12.66
CA TYR A 74 3.23 -10.57 -13.53
C TYR A 74 3.57 -10.20 -14.96
N LEU A 75 4.49 -9.26 -15.18
CA LEU A 75 4.89 -8.85 -16.53
C LEU A 75 5.58 -9.98 -17.26
N ILE A 76 6.47 -10.72 -16.57
CA ILE A 76 7.18 -11.86 -17.12
C ILE A 76 6.20 -12.97 -17.50
N ALA A 77 5.30 -13.34 -16.58
CA ALA A 77 4.32 -14.40 -16.80
C ALA A 77 3.35 -14.08 -17.96
N ASN A 78 3.00 -12.80 -18.13
CA ASN A 78 2.08 -12.34 -19.17
C ASN A 78 2.78 -11.81 -20.44
N LYS A 79 4.11 -11.93 -20.53
CA LYS A 79 4.92 -11.45 -21.66
C LYS A 79 4.68 -9.98 -22.03
N ILE A 80 4.52 -9.13 -21.02
CA ILE A 80 4.31 -7.69 -21.20
C ILE A 80 5.68 -7.00 -21.28
N ASP A 81 6.01 -6.46 -22.45
CA ASP A 81 7.21 -5.64 -22.66
C ASP A 81 6.87 -4.16 -22.48
N LEU A 82 7.69 -3.46 -21.70
CA LEU A 82 7.56 -2.02 -21.42
C LEU A 82 8.55 -1.17 -22.22
N LYS A 83 9.44 -1.80 -22.99
CA LYS A 83 10.46 -1.11 -23.77
C LYS A 83 9.82 -0.30 -24.90
N GLY A 84 10.24 0.96 -25.03
CA GLY A 84 9.77 1.84 -26.11
C GLY A 84 8.32 2.29 -25.96
N LEU A 85 7.74 2.17 -24.76
CA LEU A 85 6.38 2.61 -24.48
C LEU A 85 6.24 4.14 -24.71
N THR A 86 5.30 4.55 -25.58
CA THR A 86 5.05 5.96 -25.94
C THR A 86 3.79 6.56 -25.33
N ALA A 87 2.91 5.72 -24.76
CA ALA A 87 1.68 6.14 -24.11
C ALA A 87 1.43 5.29 -22.84
N PRO A 88 0.66 5.78 -21.86
CA PRO A 88 0.37 5.02 -20.65
C PRO A 88 -0.29 3.68 -20.95
N LEU A 89 0.22 2.60 -20.35
CA LEU A 89 -0.28 1.24 -20.49
C LEU A 89 -0.73 0.70 -19.14
N ARG A 90 -2.00 0.28 -19.04
CA ARG A 90 -2.48 -0.47 -17.87
C ARG A 90 -1.93 -1.89 -17.93
N VAL A 91 -0.94 -2.18 -17.10
CA VAL A 91 -0.28 -3.48 -17.07
C VAL A 91 -0.99 -4.50 -16.17
N PHE A 92 -1.84 -4.02 -15.26
CA PHE A 92 -2.59 -4.86 -14.34
C PHE A 92 -3.91 -4.20 -13.92
N ALA A 93 -4.94 -5.02 -13.78
CA ALA A 93 -6.21 -4.68 -13.16
C ALA A 93 -6.72 -5.89 -12.39
N GLY A 94 -6.99 -5.75 -11.10
CA GLY A 94 -7.42 -6.85 -10.24
C GLY A 94 -7.63 -6.41 -8.80
N THR A 95 -7.53 -7.35 -7.87
CA THR A 95 -7.57 -7.09 -6.42
C THR A 95 -6.21 -6.70 -5.88
N ALA A 96 -6.19 -6.09 -4.69
CA ALA A 96 -4.93 -5.83 -3.97
C ALA A 96 -4.17 -7.14 -3.66
N ARG A 97 -4.89 -8.24 -3.37
CA ARG A 97 -4.27 -9.57 -3.16
C ARG A 97 -3.56 -10.10 -4.41
N GLU A 98 -4.23 -10.10 -5.56
CA GLU A 98 -3.64 -10.53 -6.83
C GLU A 98 -2.45 -9.65 -7.22
N GLY A 99 -2.59 -8.33 -7.01
CA GLY A 99 -1.51 -7.38 -7.22
C GLY A 99 -0.28 -7.69 -6.37
N ALA A 100 -0.46 -8.05 -5.09
CA ALA A 100 0.66 -8.36 -4.20
C ALA A 100 1.45 -9.58 -4.67
N ARG A 101 0.80 -10.57 -5.29
CA ARG A 101 1.45 -11.74 -5.90
C ARG A 101 2.17 -11.36 -7.20
N GLY A 102 1.53 -10.55 -8.04
CA GLY A 102 2.07 -10.17 -9.35
C GLY A 102 3.19 -9.12 -9.29
N PHE A 103 3.18 -8.27 -8.28
CA PHE A 103 4.05 -7.10 -8.14
C PHE A 103 4.53 -6.92 -6.69
N PRO A 104 5.21 -7.91 -6.08
CA PRO A 104 5.52 -7.92 -4.64
C PRO A 104 6.35 -6.71 -4.17
N ALA A 105 7.21 -6.17 -5.03
CA ALA A 105 8.02 -4.99 -4.71
C ALA A 105 7.23 -3.66 -4.80
N ASN A 106 6.03 -3.65 -5.39
CA ASN A 106 5.32 -2.43 -5.79
C ASN A 106 3.95 -2.24 -5.14
N VAL A 107 3.46 -3.22 -4.35
CA VAL A 107 2.05 -3.26 -3.89
C VAL A 107 1.90 -3.08 -2.37
N ASN A 108 2.97 -2.75 -1.65
CA ASN A 108 2.90 -2.47 -0.21
C ASN A 108 1.87 -1.38 0.15
N VAL A 109 1.72 -0.37 -0.72
CA VAL A 109 0.75 0.71 -0.54
C VAL A 109 -0.69 0.20 -0.69
N ALA A 110 -0.98 -0.61 -1.70
CA ALA A 110 -2.30 -1.19 -1.88
C ALA A 110 -2.64 -2.19 -0.77
N ALA A 111 -1.64 -2.94 -0.29
CA ALA A 111 -1.80 -3.83 0.84
C ALA A 111 -2.17 -3.06 2.11
N ALA A 112 -1.43 -1.99 2.45
CA ALA A 112 -1.75 -1.14 3.58
C ALA A 112 -3.15 -0.51 3.48
N LEU A 113 -3.51 0.03 2.30
CA LEU A 113 -4.84 0.56 2.03
C LEU A 113 -5.93 -0.51 2.26
N SER A 114 -5.73 -1.71 1.73
CA SER A 114 -6.71 -2.78 1.83
C SER A 114 -6.88 -3.31 3.25
N LEU A 115 -5.81 -3.35 4.04
CA LEU A 115 -5.85 -3.75 5.46
C LEU A 115 -6.54 -2.69 6.32
N ALA A 116 -6.46 -1.42 5.93
CA ALA A 116 -7.11 -0.32 6.63
C ALA A 116 -8.58 -0.10 6.21
N GLY A 117 -8.95 -0.58 5.02
CA GLY A 117 -10.27 -0.36 4.41
C GLY A 117 -11.07 -1.64 4.27
N ILE A 118 -11.64 -1.84 3.09
CA ILE A 118 -12.65 -2.89 2.80
C ILE A 118 -12.06 -4.30 2.61
N GLY A 119 -10.76 -4.49 2.88
CA GLY A 119 -10.08 -5.78 2.72
C GLY A 119 -9.42 -5.99 1.34
N PRO A 120 -8.45 -6.92 1.26
CA PRO A 120 -7.59 -7.13 0.08
C PRO A 120 -8.30 -7.71 -1.14
N ASP A 121 -9.40 -8.44 -0.95
CA ASP A 121 -10.16 -9.08 -2.02
C ASP A 121 -11.23 -8.15 -2.64
N LEU A 122 -11.59 -7.08 -1.93
CA LEU A 122 -12.56 -6.08 -2.36
C LEU A 122 -11.92 -4.76 -2.80
N THR A 123 -10.68 -4.49 -2.38
CA THR A 123 -9.92 -3.33 -2.86
C THR A 123 -9.46 -3.56 -4.29
N ARG A 124 -9.94 -2.73 -5.23
CA ARG A 124 -9.54 -2.77 -6.65
C ARG A 124 -8.22 -2.04 -6.84
N LEU A 125 -7.33 -2.64 -7.62
CA LEU A 125 -6.01 -2.11 -7.94
C LEU A 125 -5.80 -2.08 -9.45
N GLU A 126 -5.38 -0.93 -9.94
CA GLU A 126 -4.84 -0.76 -11.29
C GLU A 126 -3.38 -0.33 -11.22
N ILE A 127 -2.53 -0.96 -12.03
CA ILE A 127 -1.12 -0.59 -12.19
C ILE A 127 -0.90 -0.15 -13.62
N TRP A 128 -0.34 1.04 -13.78
CA TRP A 128 -0.05 1.66 -15.06
C TRP A 128 1.45 1.93 -15.19
N ALA A 129 2.02 1.53 -16.32
CA ALA A 129 3.31 1.99 -16.79
C ALA A 129 3.08 3.27 -17.60
N ASP A 130 3.67 4.38 -17.18
CA ASP A 130 3.43 5.70 -17.78
C ASP A 130 4.77 6.36 -18.14
N PRO A 131 5.11 6.50 -19.43
CA PRO A 131 6.38 7.10 -19.85
C PRO A 131 6.41 8.63 -19.65
N GLY A 132 5.25 9.26 -19.40
CA GLY A 132 5.14 10.71 -19.22
C GLY A 132 5.38 11.19 -17.78
N ILE A 133 5.62 10.28 -16.83
CA ILE A 133 5.85 10.63 -15.43
C ILE A 133 7.23 10.20 -14.96
N GLU A 134 7.81 11.00 -14.08
CA GLU A 134 9.13 10.73 -13.49
C GLU A 134 9.03 10.09 -12.09
N ARG A 135 7.83 10.09 -11.50
CA ARG A 135 7.61 9.72 -10.10
C ARG A 135 6.42 8.78 -9.96
N ASN A 136 6.48 7.92 -8.94
CA ASN A 136 5.35 7.07 -8.59
C ASN A 136 4.18 7.94 -8.11
N MET A 137 3.02 7.75 -8.71
CA MET A 137 1.78 8.40 -8.32
C MET A 137 0.77 7.37 -7.85
N HIS A 138 0.06 7.69 -6.77
CA HIS A 138 -1.02 6.87 -6.25
C HIS A 138 -2.27 7.75 -6.13
N ARG A 139 -3.35 7.30 -6.77
CA ARG A 139 -4.69 7.87 -6.62
C ARG A 139 -5.59 6.83 -5.96
N ILE A 140 -6.33 7.24 -4.95
CA ILE A 140 -7.29 6.39 -4.23
C ILE A 140 -8.64 7.05 -4.27
N GLU A 141 -9.65 6.26 -4.57
CA GLU A 141 -11.05 6.67 -4.58
C GLU A 141 -11.82 5.75 -3.63
N VAL A 142 -12.48 6.35 -2.65
CA VAL A 142 -13.28 5.65 -1.64
C VAL A 142 -14.71 6.15 -1.69
N GLU A 143 -15.64 5.20 -1.74
CA GLU A 143 -17.07 5.44 -1.57
C GLU A 143 -17.56 4.66 -0.35
N ALA A 144 -18.05 5.37 0.66
CA ALA A 144 -18.62 4.81 1.87
C ALA A 144 -19.96 5.48 2.20
N ASP A 145 -20.69 4.91 3.16
CA ASP A 145 -21.93 5.46 3.70
C ASP A 145 -21.72 6.83 4.37
N CYS A 146 -20.58 7.03 5.02
CA CYS A 146 -20.25 8.22 5.78
C CYS A 146 -19.54 9.32 4.94
N ALA A 147 -18.87 8.94 3.85
CA ALA A 147 -18.10 9.88 3.04
C ALA A 147 -17.75 9.33 1.65
N ARG A 148 -17.50 10.24 0.71
CA ARG A 148 -16.85 9.96 -0.57
C ARG A 148 -15.64 10.86 -0.70
N PHE A 149 -14.47 10.30 -1.00
CA PHE A 149 -13.25 11.08 -1.09
C PHE A 149 -12.24 10.49 -2.06
N THR A 150 -11.39 11.38 -2.56
CA THR A 150 -10.26 11.06 -3.41
C THR A 150 -8.99 11.57 -2.77
N LEU A 151 -7.95 10.74 -2.81
CA LEU A 151 -6.62 11.04 -2.28
C LEU A 151 -5.61 10.85 -3.41
N GLU A 152 -4.67 11.78 -3.57
CA GLU A 152 -3.63 11.68 -4.58
C GLU A 152 -2.27 12.09 -4.00
N ILE A 153 -1.25 11.26 -4.24
CA ILE A 153 0.12 11.50 -3.79
C ILE A 153 1.11 11.20 -4.92
N ALA A 154 2.07 12.10 -5.12
CA ALA A 154 3.24 11.89 -5.94
C ALA A 154 4.48 11.79 -5.04
N GLY A 155 5.08 10.60 -4.97
CA GLY A 155 6.20 10.34 -4.08
C GLY A 155 7.49 10.99 -4.58
N VAL A 156 8.21 11.69 -3.69
CA VAL A 156 9.61 12.07 -3.95
C VAL A 156 10.48 10.82 -3.77
N PRO A 157 11.24 10.38 -4.79
CA PRO A 157 12.12 9.22 -4.69
C PRO A 157 13.17 9.41 -3.58
N SER A 158 13.57 8.31 -2.92
CA SER A 158 14.76 8.37 -2.06
C SER A 158 16.03 8.37 -2.91
N THR A 159 17.10 8.95 -2.37
CA THR A 159 18.42 8.99 -3.02
C THR A 159 19.05 7.61 -3.16
N GLU A 160 18.81 6.73 -2.17
CA GLU A 160 19.39 5.38 -2.11
C GLU A 160 18.61 4.37 -2.96
N ASN A 161 17.28 4.52 -3.07
CA ASN A 161 16.42 3.62 -3.83
C ASN A 161 15.28 4.40 -4.49
N PRO A 162 15.45 4.84 -5.76
CA PRO A 162 14.46 5.64 -6.47
C PRO A 162 13.08 4.99 -6.61
N ARG A 163 12.98 3.65 -6.44
CA ARG A 163 11.69 2.93 -6.46
C ARG A 163 10.85 3.17 -5.20
N THR A 164 11.46 3.67 -4.12
CA THR A 164 10.81 3.92 -2.83
C THR A 164 10.69 5.41 -2.57
N GLY A 165 9.51 5.87 -2.16
CA GLY A 165 9.31 7.25 -1.76
C GLY A 165 10.00 7.56 -0.42
N LYS A 166 10.71 8.69 -0.34
CA LYS A 166 11.38 9.19 0.87
C LYS A 166 10.43 9.25 2.08
N ILE A 167 9.16 9.55 1.84
CA ILE A 167 8.12 9.62 2.87
C ILE A 167 7.88 8.28 3.59
N THR A 168 8.20 7.14 2.99
CA THR A 168 8.00 5.81 3.60
C THR A 168 8.77 5.67 4.91
N ALA A 169 10.07 5.98 4.89
CA ALA A 169 10.92 5.93 6.08
C ALA A 169 10.49 7.00 7.11
N LEU A 170 10.12 8.20 6.65
CA LEU A 170 9.65 9.27 7.53
C LEU A 170 8.32 8.91 8.22
N SER A 171 7.40 8.23 7.51
CA SER A 171 6.14 7.73 8.09
C SER A 171 6.39 6.69 9.18
N THR A 172 7.43 5.88 9.04
CA THR A 172 7.84 4.88 10.03
C THR A 172 8.37 5.57 11.29
N ILE A 173 9.24 6.56 11.13
CA ILE A 173 9.73 7.40 12.23
C ILE A 173 8.57 8.11 12.93
N ALA A 174 7.62 8.67 12.17
CA ALA A 174 6.44 9.33 12.70
C ALA A 174 5.56 8.36 13.51
N ALA A 175 5.33 7.15 13.00
CA ALA A 175 4.57 6.11 13.70
C ALA A 175 5.24 5.71 15.01
N LEU A 176 6.57 5.50 15.01
CA LEU A 176 7.34 5.17 16.23
C LEU A 176 7.28 6.30 17.26
N ARG A 177 7.45 7.55 16.84
CA ARG A 177 7.30 8.72 17.73
C ARG A 177 5.89 8.81 18.31
N GLY A 178 4.87 8.52 17.50
CA GLY A 178 3.47 8.51 17.91
C GLY A 178 3.13 7.50 19.02
N LEU A 179 3.92 6.42 19.17
CA LEU A 179 3.73 5.43 20.23
C LEU A 179 4.06 5.97 21.64
N VAL A 180 4.85 7.04 21.72
CA VAL A 180 5.35 7.60 22.99
C VAL A 180 5.06 9.09 23.15
N SER A 181 4.40 9.71 22.16
CA SER A 181 4.12 11.16 22.18
C SER A 181 2.97 11.50 23.13
N PRO A 182 3.09 12.54 23.98
CA PRO A 182 2.01 12.99 24.85
C PRO A 182 0.85 13.65 24.07
N LEU A 183 1.15 14.23 22.90
CA LEU A 183 0.16 14.75 21.95
C LEU A 183 0.22 13.91 20.67
N ARG A 184 -0.92 13.38 20.26
CA ARG A 184 -1.05 12.61 19.02
C ARG A 184 -2.14 13.23 18.14
N VAL A 185 -1.80 13.50 16.89
CA VAL A 185 -2.74 13.98 15.87
C VAL A 185 -3.06 12.80 14.94
N GLY A 186 -4.34 12.51 14.74
CA GLY A 186 -4.80 11.34 13.99
C GLY A 186 -4.67 10.02 14.75
N THR A 187 -4.95 8.91 14.05
CA THR A 187 -5.04 7.54 14.61
C THR A 187 -3.78 6.69 14.52
#